data_AF-D2QQL8-F1
#
_entry.id   AF-D2QQL8-F1
#
_cell.length_a   1.000
_cell.length_b   1.000
_cell.length_c   1.000
_cell.angle_alpha   90.00
_cell.angle_beta   90.00
_cell.angle_gamma   90.00
#
_symmetry.space_group_name_H-M   'P 1'
#
loop_
_entity.id
_entity.type
_entity.pdbx_description
1 polymer ?
#
loop_
_entity_poly.entity_id
_entity_poly.type
_entity_poly.pdbx_seq_one_letter_code
_entity_poly.pdbx_strand_id
1 'polypeptide(L)'
;MAELGNSYCQFRLYCIRLSDEIVILANGGRKTSQTVQNSPQLMTHFRFANRMAQQLMELSQTGELVLDGKQIVNLDTIELLD
;
A
#
# COMPACT_ATOMS: atom_id res chain seq x y z
N MET A 1 2.70 -29.71 6.11
CA MET A 1 2.42 -28.26 6.26
C MET A 1 1.36 -28.12 7.34
N ALA A 2 1.41 -27.11 8.21
CA ALA A 2 0.37 -26.95 9.22
C ALA A 2 -0.96 -26.56 8.57
N GLU A 3 -2.03 -27.28 8.86
CA GLU A 3 -3.38 -26.88 8.46
C GLU A 3 -3.83 -25.71 9.33
N LEU A 4 -3.68 -24.51 8.77
CA LEU A 4 -4.07 -23.28 9.43
C LEU A 4 -5.58 -23.14 9.23
N GLY A 5 -6.34 -23.44 10.29
CA GLY A 5 -7.80 -23.50 10.25
C GLY A 5 -8.47 -22.17 9.87
N ASN A 6 -9.81 -22.15 9.86
CA ASN A 6 -10.64 -21.08 9.27
C ASN A 6 -10.44 -19.65 9.85
N SER A 7 -9.59 -19.48 10.86
CA SER A 7 -9.12 -18.20 11.41
C SER A 7 -7.81 -17.71 10.80
N TYR A 8 -7.22 -18.40 9.82
CA TYR A 8 -5.98 -17.96 9.20
C TYR A 8 -6.20 -16.73 8.31
N CYS A 9 -5.26 -15.78 8.37
CA CYS A 9 -5.29 -14.56 7.56
C CYS A 9 -6.60 -13.75 7.74
N GLN A 10 -7.03 -13.50 8.99
CA GLN A 10 -8.18 -12.61 9.28
C GLN A 10 -7.97 -11.15 8.86
N PHE A 11 -6.74 -10.73 8.58
CA PHE A 11 -6.41 -9.37 8.14
C PHE A 11 -6.13 -9.31 6.64
N ARG A 12 -6.44 -8.18 6.02
CA ARG A 12 -6.01 -7.82 4.66
C ARG A 12 -4.96 -6.71 4.79
N LEU A 13 -3.76 -6.98 4.26
CA LEU A 13 -2.70 -6.00 4.05
C LEU A 13 -2.63 -5.69 2.55
N TYR A 14 -2.12 -4.52 2.19
CA TYR A 14 -1.93 -4.11 0.80
C TYR A 14 -0.44 -4.07 0.47
N CYS A 15 -0.05 -4.77 -0.59
CA CYS A 15 1.30 -4.76 -1.13
C CYS A 15 1.20 -4.28 -2.58
N ILE A 16 1.89 -3.19 -2.91
CA ILE A 16 1.88 -2.58 -4.24
C ILE A 16 3.33 -2.46 -4.70
N ARG A 17 3.68 -3.14 -5.80
CA ARG A 17 4.95 -2.96 -6.50
C ARG A 17 4.83 -1.74 -7.40
N LEU A 18 5.68 -0.73 -7.17
CA LEU A 18 5.77 0.44 -8.05
C LEU A 18 6.81 0.24 -9.16
N SER A 19 7.96 -0.33 -8.79
CA SER A 19 9.07 -0.63 -9.70
C SER A 19 9.77 -1.91 -9.24
N ASP A 20 10.91 -2.23 -9.87
CA ASP A 20 11.77 -3.33 -9.45
C ASP A 20 12.49 -3.03 -8.11
N GLU A 21 12.58 -1.74 -7.74
CA GLU A 21 13.30 -1.24 -6.57
C GLU A 21 12.34 -0.79 -5.44
N ILE A 22 11.10 -0.41 -5.77
CA ILE A 22 10.14 0.17 -4.81
C ILE A 22 8.91 -0.74 -4.62
N VAL A 23 8.64 -1.09 -3.36
CA VAL A 23 7.41 -1.74 -2.90
C VAL A 23 6.78 -0.96 -1.75
N ILE A 24 5.47 -0.74 -1.81
CA ILE A 24 4.67 -0.16 -0.72
C ILE A 24 4.01 -1.32 0.05
N LEU A 25 4.23 -1.33 1.36
CA LEU A 25 3.47 -2.16 2.31
C LEU A 25 2.55 -1.25 3.12
N ALA A 26 1.26 -1.31 2.84
CA ALA A 26 0.25 -0.52 3.53
C ALA A 26 -0.64 -1.40 4.41
N ASN A 27 -0.93 -0.90 5.61
CA ASN A 27 -1.87 -1.53 6.53
C ASN A 27 -3.29 -1.58 5.93
N GLY A 28 -4.07 -2.56 6.37
CA GLY A 28 -5.50 -2.61 6.13
C GLY A 28 -6.24 -2.97 7.40
N GLY A 29 -7.24 -3.83 7.29
CA GLY A 29 -8.12 -4.16 8.41
C GLY A 29 -8.54 -5.63 8.44
N ARG A 30 -9.42 -5.95 9.40
CA ARG A 30 -10.05 -7.27 9.49
C ARG A 30 -10.95 -7.52 8.28
N LYS A 31 -10.93 -8.74 7.75
CA LYS A 31 -11.81 -9.20 6.68
C LYS A 31 -13.24 -9.37 7.23
N THR A 32 -14.01 -8.30 7.17
CA THR A 32 -15.45 -8.27 7.53
C THR A 32 -16.36 -8.66 6.37
N SER A 33 -15.82 -8.76 5.15
CA SER A 33 -16.49 -9.17 3.93
C SER A 33 -15.53 -9.97 3.03
N GLN A 34 -16.07 -10.77 2.12
CA GLN A 34 -15.26 -11.51 1.14
C GLN A 34 -14.50 -10.55 0.19
N THR A 35 -15.23 -9.60 -0.39
CA THR A 35 -14.71 -8.59 -1.34
C THR A 35 -14.46 -7.26 -0.63
N VAL A 36 -13.44 -6.50 -1.06
CA VAL A 36 -13.12 -5.17 -0.48
C VAL A 36 -14.25 -4.17 -0.71
N GLN A 37 -14.93 -4.28 -1.85
CA GLN A 37 -16.09 -3.46 -2.24
C GLN A 37 -17.21 -3.51 -1.21
N ASN A 38 -17.37 -4.63 -0.50
CA ASN A 38 -18.44 -4.87 0.45
C ASN A 38 -18.04 -4.53 1.92
N SER A 39 -16.87 -3.93 2.14
CA SER A 39 -16.45 -3.43 3.46
C SER A 39 -15.98 -1.98 3.35
N PRO A 40 -16.75 -1.00 3.86
CA PRO A 40 -16.38 0.41 3.84
C PRO A 40 -15.01 0.68 4.48
N GLN A 41 -14.70 -0.03 5.57
CA GLN A 41 -13.42 0.08 6.28
C GLN A 41 -12.24 -0.36 5.40
N LEU A 42 -12.35 -1.53 4.74
CA LEU A 42 -11.31 -2.00 3.83
C LEU A 42 -11.23 -1.16 2.55
N MET A 43 -12.34 -0.57 2.11
CA MET A 43 -12.36 0.36 0.98
C MET A 43 -11.55 1.62 1.28
N THR A 44 -11.63 2.19 2.49
CA THR A 44 -10.79 3.33 2.89
C THR A 44 -9.30 3.00 2.81
N HIS A 45 -8.87 1.87 3.41
CA HIS A 45 -7.47 1.44 3.33
C HIS A 45 -7.01 1.13 1.90
N PHE A 46 -7.88 0.53 1.08
CA PHE A 46 -7.60 0.27 -0.34
C PHE A 46 -7.40 1.57 -1.12
N ARG A 47 -8.29 2.56 -0.95
CA ARG A 47 -8.17 3.88 -1.60
C ARG A 47 -6.88 4.58 -1.18
N PHE A 48 -6.59 4.62 0.12
CA PHE A 48 -5.34 5.17 0.66
C PHE A 48 -4.11 4.53 0.01
N ALA A 49 -4.03 3.20 -0.03
CA ALA A 49 -2.88 2.49 -0.59
C ALA A 49 -2.68 2.78 -2.09
N ASN A 50 -3.76 2.80 -2.88
CA ASN A 50 -3.68 3.13 -4.31
C ASN A 50 -3.33 4.60 -4.54
N ARG A 51 -3.84 5.53 -3.71
CA ARG A 51 -3.52 6.96 -3.79
C ARG A 51 -2.05 7.23 -3.50
N MET A 52 -1.51 6.66 -2.42
CA MET A 52 -0.08 6.68 -2.11
C MET A 52 0.75 6.15 -3.28
N ALA A 53 0.33 5.02 -3.87
CA ALA A 53 1.02 4.42 -5.00
C ALA A 53 1.03 5.31 -6.24
N GLN A 54 -0.09 5.95 -6.57
CA GLN A 54 -0.16 6.90 -7.69
C GLN A 54 0.76 8.09 -7.45
N GLN A 55 0.68 8.76 -6.29
CA GLN A 55 1.47 9.95 -6.00
C GLN A 55 2.98 9.65 -5.95
N LEU A 56 3.39 8.52 -5.38
CA LEU A 56 4.77 8.05 -5.39
C LEU A 56 5.27 7.72 -6.81
N MET A 57 4.41 7.17 -7.67
CA MET A 57 4.73 6.94 -9.08
C MET A 57 4.89 8.25 -9.86
N GLU A 58 4.03 9.24 -9.61
CA GLU A 58 4.13 10.57 -10.21
C GLU A 58 5.43 11.28 -9.80
N LEU A 59 5.76 11.32 -8.50
CA LEU A 59 7.02 11.88 -8.00
C LEU A 59 8.27 11.15 -8.55
N SER A 60 8.17 9.84 -8.77
CA SER A 60 9.25 9.05 -9.40
C SER A 60 9.38 9.34 -10.90
N GLN A 61 8.32 9.80 -11.57
CA GLN A 61 8.34 10.17 -12.99
C GLN A 61 8.81 11.62 -13.21
N THR A 62 8.51 12.54 -12.28
CA THR A 62 9.03 13.91 -12.31
C THR A 62 10.49 14.01 -11.89
N GLY A 63 11.01 12.98 -11.19
CA GLY A 63 12.36 12.96 -10.63
C GLY A 63 12.48 13.61 -9.25
N GLU A 64 11.35 13.95 -8.62
CA GLU A 64 11.29 14.47 -7.25
C GLU A 64 11.52 13.37 -6.20
N LEU A 65 11.09 12.13 -6.48
CA LEU A 65 11.49 10.95 -5.71
C LEU A 65 12.78 10.38 -6.30
N VAL A 66 13.87 10.51 -5.54
CA VAL A 66 15.19 9.97 -5.90
C VAL A 66 15.55 8.82 -4.95
N LEU A 67 16.11 7.75 -5.52
CA LEU A 67 16.69 6.64 -4.75
C LEU A 67 18.22 6.76 -4.71
N ASP A 68 18.79 6.60 -3.51
CA ASP A 68 20.20 6.25 -3.32
C ASP A 68 20.30 4.83 -2.77
N GLY A 69 20.53 3.87 -3.67
CA GLY A 69 20.55 2.44 -3.37
C GLY A 69 19.20 1.91 -2.84
N LYS A 70 19.05 1.90 -1.51
CA LYS A 70 17.82 1.43 -0.82
C LYS A 70 17.16 2.51 0.03
N GLN A 71 17.59 3.75 -0.10
CA GLN A 71 17.04 4.90 0.62
C GLN A 71 16.36 5.85 -0.35
N ILE A 72 15.21 6.39 0.05
CA ILE A 72 14.64 7.57 -0.60
C ILE A 72 15.41 8.78 -0.07
N VAL A 73 15.88 9.65 -0.96
CA VAL A 73 16.61 10.88 -0.61
C VAL A 73 15.83 12.10 -1.08
N ASN A 74 16.05 13.24 -0.41
CA ASN A 74 15.39 14.53 -0.68
C ASN A 74 13.85 14.55 -0.51
N LEU A 75 13.27 13.60 0.21
CA LEU A 75 11.82 13.52 0.44
C LEU A 75 11.52 13.05 1.88
N ASP A 76 11.33 13.99 2.79
CA ASP A 76 11.08 13.71 4.23
C ASP A 76 9.61 13.44 4.56
N THR A 77 8.68 14.01 3.80
CA THR A 77 7.23 13.91 4.05
C THR A 77 6.46 13.92 2.72
N ILE A 78 5.38 13.15 2.66
CA ILE A 78 4.44 13.13 1.53
C ILE A 78 3.04 13.39 2.10
N GLU A 79 2.44 14.50 1.72
CA GLU A 79 1.05 14.82 2.05
C GLU A 79 0.11 14.34 0.94
N LEU A 80 -0.94 13.61 1.32
CA LEU A 80 -1.95 13.07 0.41
C LEU A 80 -3.08 14.08 0.18
N LEU A 81 -3.12 14.72 -0.99
CA LEU A 81 -4.29 15.44 -1.55
C LEU A 81 -5.14 16.28 -0.55
N ASP A 82 -6.39 15.90 -0.19
CA ASP A 82 -7.14 14.67 -0.57
C ASP A 82 -7.94 14.84 -1.89
#